data_AF-A0A2X1QRG6-F1
#
_entry.id   AF-A0A2X1QRG6-F1
#
_cell.length_a   1.000
_cell.length_b   1.000
_cell.length_c   1.000
_cell.angle_alpha   90.00
_cell.angle_beta   90.00
_cell.angle_gamma   90.00
#
_symmetry.space_group_name_H-M   'P 1'
#
loop_
_entity.id
_entity.type
_entity.pdbx_description
1 polymer ?
#
loop_
_entity_poly.entity_id
_entity_poly.type
_entity_poly.pdbx_seq_one_letter_code
_entity_poly.pdbx_strand_id
1 'polypeptide(L)'
;MTRCLTHPPTFAWYLAGLVFKWLKQQGGVAAMDKINQQKAELLYGVIDNSGFYRNDVAQANRSRMNVPFQLADSALDKLFLEESFAAGLHALKGHRVVGGMRASIYNAMPLDGVKALTDFMLDFERRHG
;
A
#
# COMPACT_ATOMS: atom_id res chain seq x y z
N MET A 1 32.80 -17.12 -18.06
CA MET A 1 31.62 -16.94 -18.94
C MET A 1 30.40 -17.48 -18.22
N THR A 2 29.46 -16.62 -17.85
CA THR A 2 28.22 -17.00 -17.15
C THR A 2 27.35 -17.83 -18.09
N ARG A 3 27.39 -19.16 -17.94
CA ARG A 3 26.60 -20.06 -18.77
C ARG A 3 25.13 -19.94 -18.34
N CYS A 4 24.31 -19.25 -19.14
CA CYS A 4 22.86 -19.34 -19.02
C CYS A 4 22.47 -20.78 -19.38
N LEU A 5 21.96 -21.54 -18.40
CA LEU A 5 21.66 -22.97 -18.54
C LEU A 5 20.48 -23.23 -19.49
N THR A 6 19.55 -22.29 -19.58
CA THR A 6 18.37 -22.26 -20.47
C THR A 6 18.10 -20.83 -20.94
N HIS A 7 17.13 -20.63 -21.84
CA HIS A 7 16.77 -19.30 -22.35
C HIS A 7 16.27 -18.39 -21.21
N PRO A 8 17.02 -17.33 -20.85
CA PRO A 8 16.60 -16.45 -19.77
C PRO A 8 15.50 -15.50 -20.24
N PRO A 9 14.64 -14.98 -19.33
CA PRO A 9 13.66 -13.95 -19.66
C PRO A 9 14.36 -12.60 -19.87
N THR A 10 15.02 -12.42 -21.01
CA THR A 10 15.92 -11.29 -21.32
C THR A 10 15.26 -9.93 -21.13
N PHE A 11 13.99 -9.79 -21.51
CA PHE A 11 13.24 -8.55 -21.34
C PHE A 11 12.97 -8.21 -19.86
N ALA A 12 12.51 -9.19 -19.06
CA ALA A 12 12.30 -8.99 -17.62
C ALA A 12 13.61 -8.66 -16.90
N TRP A 13 14.72 -9.27 -17.32
CA TRP A 13 16.04 -8.97 -16.78
C TRP A 13 16.47 -7.52 -17.08
N TYR A 14 16.26 -7.07 -18.32
CA TYR A 14 16.51 -5.68 -18.69
C TYR A 14 15.69 -4.70 -17.85
N LEU A 15 14.37 -4.94 -17.72
CA LEU A 15 13.48 -4.11 -16.89
C LEU A 15 13.91 -4.08 -15.42
N ALA A 16 14.27 -5.24 -14.84
CA ALA A 16 14.81 -5.29 -13.48
C ALA A 16 16.07 -4.41 -13.34
N GLY A 17 16.96 -4.46 -14.34
CA GLY A 17 18.14 -3.59 -14.43
C GLY A 17 17.78 -2.09 -14.42
N LEU A 18 16.72 -1.68 -15.12
CA LEU A 18 16.23 -0.30 -15.09
C LEU A 18 15.68 0.08 -13.71
N VAL A 19 14.89 -0.79 -13.08
CA VAL A 19 14.35 -0.57 -11.72
C VAL A 19 15.48 -0.44 -10.70
N PHE A 20 16.54 -1.24 -10.80
CA PHE A 20 17.71 -1.13 -9.91
C PHE A 20 18.47 0.19 -10.11
N LYS A 21 18.61 0.66 -11.35
CA LYS A 21 19.20 1.98 -11.64
C LYS A 21 18.36 3.10 -11.04
N TRP A 22 17.06 3.07 -11.24
CA TRP A 22 16.12 4.02 -10.65
C TRP A 22 16.21 4.02 -9.11
N LEU A 23 16.20 2.85 -8.47
CA LEU A 23 16.30 2.75 -7.01
C LEU A 23 17.60 3.36 -6.47
N LYS A 24 18.72 3.18 -7.17
CA LYS A 24 19.99 3.85 -6.81
C LYS A 24 19.91 5.37 -6.96
N GLN A 25 19.25 5.87 -8.00
CA GLN A 25 19.04 7.31 -8.19
C GLN A 25 18.16 7.92 -7.10
N GLN A 26 17.23 7.15 -6.51
CA GLN A 26 16.42 7.57 -5.36
C GLN A 26 17.19 7.58 -4.02
N GLY A 27 18.51 7.37 -4.03
CA GLY A 27 19.34 7.27 -2.81
C GLY A 27 19.48 5.85 -2.25
N GLY A 28 19.07 4.83 -3.03
CA GLY A 28 19.22 3.43 -2.68
C GLY A 28 18.27 2.96 -1.57
N VAL A 29 18.56 1.78 -1.02
CA VAL A 29 17.67 1.10 -0.06
C VAL A 29 17.49 1.88 1.24
N ALA A 30 18.50 2.61 1.71
CA ALA A 30 18.42 3.38 2.95
C ALA A 30 17.47 4.57 2.83
N ALA A 31 17.51 5.29 1.69
CA ALA A 31 16.57 6.38 1.42
C ALA A 31 15.15 5.83 1.21
N MET A 32 15.03 4.72 0.47
CA MET A 32 13.75 4.08 0.21
C MET A 32 13.08 3.54 1.49
N ASP A 33 13.86 2.98 2.43
CA ASP A 33 13.32 2.53 3.72
C ASP A 33 12.70 3.68 4.52
N LYS A 34 13.36 4.84 4.57
CA LYS A 34 12.81 6.05 5.22
C LYS A 34 11.48 6.50 4.59
N ILE A 35 11.39 6.49 3.25
CA ILE A 35 10.16 6.87 2.53
C ILE A 35 9.05 5.84 2.82
N ASN A 36 9.36 4.55 2.79
CA ASN A 36 8.39 3.50 3.07
C ASN A 36 7.92 3.53 4.52
N GLN A 37 8.81 3.85 5.46
CA GLN A 37 8.46 4.08 6.85
C GLN A 37 7.48 5.25 6.99
N GLN A 38 7.76 6.41 6.39
CA GLN A 38 6.86 7.57 6.41
C GLN A 38 5.48 7.26 5.84
N LYS A 39 5.42 6.54 4.71
CA LYS A 39 4.15 6.09 4.11
C LYS A 39 3.36 5.19 5.06
N ALA A 40 4.03 4.20 5.64
CA ALA A 40 3.38 3.26 6.54
C ALA A 40 2.89 3.95 7.82
N GLU A 41 3.71 4.83 8.42
CA GLU A 41 3.36 5.60 9.61
C GLU A 41 2.15 6.50 9.37
N LEU A 42 2.10 7.18 8.22
CA LEU A 42 0.96 8.02 7.85
C LEU A 42 -0.35 7.21 7.79
N LEU A 43 -0.33 6.07 7.09
CA LEU A 43 -1.52 5.24 6.94
C LEU A 43 -1.94 4.56 8.24
N TYR A 44 -0.99 3.96 8.97
CA TYR A 44 -1.27 3.37 10.28
C TYR A 44 -1.74 4.41 11.28
N GLY A 45 -1.24 5.65 11.20
CA GLY A 45 -1.70 6.76 12.03
C GLY A 45 -3.19 7.04 11.88
N VAL A 46 -3.76 6.94 10.66
CA VAL A 46 -5.22 7.06 10.48
C VAL A 46 -5.95 5.86 11.05
N ILE A 47 -5.44 4.65 10.84
CA ILE A 47 -6.08 3.42 11.33
C ILE A 47 -6.09 3.36 12.86
N ASP A 48 -4.97 3.69 13.51
CA ASP A 48 -4.80 3.54 14.96
C ASP A 48 -5.51 4.64 15.77
N ASN A 49 -5.70 5.83 15.18
CA ASN A 49 -6.41 6.95 15.82
C ASN A 49 -7.92 6.94 15.58
N SER A 50 -8.44 5.91 14.91
CA SER A 50 -9.84 5.77 14.53
C SER A 50 -10.45 4.53 15.16
N GLY A 51 -11.72 4.63 15.59
CA GLY A 51 -12.53 3.46 15.94
C GLY A 51 -13.21 2.82 14.72
N PHE A 52 -13.19 3.51 13.59
CA PHE A 52 -13.87 3.15 12.35
C PHE A 52 -13.04 2.20 11.47
N TYR A 53 -11.71 2.25 11.59
CA TYR A 53 -10.79 1.36 10.89
C TYR A 53 -10.10 0.41 11.87
N ARG A 54 -9.99 -0.87 11.50
CA ARG A 54 -9.34 -1.90 12.30
C ARG A 54 -8.21 -2.58 11.53
N ASN A 55 -7.09 -2.79 12.21
CA ASN A 55 -6.02 -3.67 11.78
C ASN A 55 -5.68 -4.65 12.90
N ASP A 56 -5.91 -5.94 12.67
CA ASP A 56 -5.72 -7.01 13.67
C ASP A 56 -4.26 -7.51 13.77
N VAL A 57 -3.33 -6.90 13.03
CA VAL A 57 -1.92 -7.30 13.04
C VAL A 57 -1.23 -6.62 14.22
N ALA A 58 -0.59 -7.42 15.08
CA ALA A 58 0.23 -6.92 16.18
C ALA A 58 1.23 -5.86 15.69
N GLN A 59 1.35 -4.75 16.42
CA GLN A 59 2.07 -3.55 15.96
C GLN A 59 3.51 -3.84 15.51
N ALA A 60 4.23 -4.73 16.22
CA ALA A 60 5.59 -5.14 15.88
C ALA A 60 5.71 -5.94 14.57
N ASN A 61 4.61 -6.53 14.09
CA ASN A 61 4.56 -7.38 12.89
C ASN A 61 3.91 -6.68 11.69
N ARG A 62 3.57 -5.39 11.83
CA ARG A 62 2.92 -4.63 10.77
C ARG A 62 3.84 -4.41 9.58
N SER A 63 3.32 -4.70 8.39
CA SER A 63 4.07 -4.55 7.14
C SER A 63 4.14 -3.09 6.72
N ARG A 64 5.32 -2.64 6.30
CA ARG A 64 5.50 -1.33 5.66
C ARG A 64 5.10 -1.31 4.18
N MET A 65 4.63 -2.44 3.64
CA MET A 65 4.40 -2.62 2.20
C MET A 65 2.96 -2.98 1.89
N ASN A 66 2.31 -3.79 2.74
CA ASN A 66 0.96 -4.25 2.52
C ASN A 66 0.18 -4.06 3.81
N VAL A 67 -0.67 -3.04 3.84
CA VAL A 67 -1.45 -2.65 5.02
C VAL A 67 -2.88 -3.15 4.84
N PRO A 68 -3.23 -4.32 5.41
CA PRO A 68 -4.62 -4.75 5.47
C PRO A 68 -5.36 -3.90 6.52
N PHE A 69 -6.61 -3.59 6.27
CA PHE A 69 -7.49 -2.98 7.27
C PHE A 69 -8.95 -3.36 6.97
N GLN A 70 -9.80 -3.24 7.96
CA GLN A 70 -11.23 -3.51 7.89
C GLN A 70 -11.98 -2.28 8.40
N LEU A 71 -13.18 -2.02 7.88
CA LEU A 71 -14.08 -1.08 8.54
C LEU A 71 -14.67 -1.75 9.78
N ALA A 72 -15.07 -0.95 10.76
CA ALA A 72 -15.79 -1.41 11.94
C ALA A 72 -17.14 -2.05 11.55
N ASP A 73 -17.83 -1.45 10.57
CA ASP A 73 -19.03 -2.00 9.93
C ASP A 73 -18.72 -2.49 8.51
N SER A 74 -18.79 -3.80 8.31
CA SER A 74 -18.54 -4.43 7.01
C SER A 74 -19.64 -4.16 5.97
N ALA A 75 -20.81 -3.65 6.37
CA ALA A 75 -21.83 -3.21 5.42
C ALA A 75 -21.35 -2.06 4.53
N LEU A 76 -20.37 -1.29 5.01
CA LEU A 76 -19.78 -0.15 4.31
C LEU A 76 -18.62 -0.54 3.37
N ASP A 77 -18.11 -1.77 3.42
CA ASP A 77 -16.96 -2.21 2.60
C ASP A 77 -17.19 -1.99 1.10
N LYS A 78 -18.40 -2.29 0.63
CA LYS A 78 -18.75 -2.11 -0.79
C LYS A 78 -18.76 -0.63 -1.18
N LEU A 79 -19.38 0.21 -0.35
CA LEU A 79 -19.46 1.65 -0.59
C LEU A 79 -18.07 2.29 -0.57
N PHE A 80 -17.23 1.91 0.41
CA PHE A 80 -15.85 2.37 0.50
C PHE A 80 -15.07 2.09 -0.79
N LEU A 81 -15.19 0.87 -1.34
CA LEU A 81 -14.49 0.49 -2.58
C LEU A 81 -15.03 1.22 -3.81
N GLU A 82 -16.33 1.49 -3.88
CA GLU A 82 -16.95 2.24 -4.97
C GLU A 82 -16.52 3.71 -4.95
N GLU A 83 -16.57 4.35 -3.79
CA GLU A 83 -16.16 5.75 -3.63
C GLU A 83 -14.64 5.93 -3.76
N SER A 84 -13.84 5.01 -3.21
CA SER A 84 -12.38 5.09 -3.36
C SER A 84 -12.00 4.96 -4.84
N PHE A 85 -12.67 4.06 -5.58
CA PHE A 85 -12.44 3.92 -7.01
C PHE A 85 -12.82 5.19 -7.77
N ALA A 86 -13.95 5.81 -7.44
CA ALA A 86 -14.37 7.09 -8.03
C ALA A 86 -13.40 8.24 -7.70
N ALA A 87 -12.74 8.20 -6.54
CA ALA A 87 -11.68 9.12 -6.13
C ALA A 87 -10.31 8.81 -6.77
N GLY A 88 -10.22 7.82 -7.66
CA GLY A 88 -8.96 7.41 -8.32
C GLY A 88 -8.06 6.51 -7.47
N LEU A 89 -8.55 6.02 -6.32
CA LEU A 89 -7.87 5.10 -5.42
C LEU A 89 -8.23 3.66 -5.80
N HIS A 90 -7.43 3.09 -6.69
CA HIS A 90 -7.67 1.77 -7.26
C HIS A 90 -7.02 0.63 -6.44
N ALA A 91 -7.50 -0.60 -6.69
CA ALA A 91 -6.91 -1.84 -6.19
C ALA A 91 -6.82 -1.98 -4.65
N LEU A 92 -7.75 -1.35 -3.91
CA LEU A 92 -7.82 -1.45 -2.44
C LEU A 92 -8.57 -2.68 -1.93
N LYS A 93 -9.26 -3.43 -2.79
CA LYS A 93 -10.02 -4.62 -2.36
C LYS A 93 -9.08 -5.65 -1.73
N GLY A 94 -9.37 -6.04 -0.49
CA GLY A 94 -8.63 -7.04 0.25
C GLY A 94 -8.71 -8.44 -0.38
N HIS A 95 -7.88 -9.35 0.12
CA HIS A 95 -7.87 -10.73 -0.38
C HIS A 95 -9.21 -11.43 -0.06
N ARG A 96 -9.72 -12.24 -0.98
CA ARG A 96 -11.04 -12.90 -0.87
C ARG A 96 -11.27 -13.67 0.44
N VAL A 97 -10.20 -14.19 1.05
CA VAL A 97 -10.24 -14.98 2.29
C VAL A 97 -10.40 -14.10 3.54
N VAL A 98 -9.84 -12.88 3.53
CA VAL A 98 -9.78 -12.01 4.71
C VAL A 98 -10.84 -10.90 4.64
N GLY A 99 -11.32 -10.56 3.45
CA GLY A 99 -12.24 -9.44 3.25
C GLY A 99 -11.57 -8.08 3.46
N GLY A 100 -12.38 -7.04 3.64
CA GLY A 100 -11.92 -5.68 3.90
C GLY A 100 -11.06 -5.10 2.77
N MET A 101 -10.08 -4.28 3.18
CA MET A 101 -9.20 -3.53 2.30
C MET A 101 -7.74 -3.91 2.49
N ARG A 102 -6.94 -3.68 1.46
CA ARG A 102 -5.49 -3.79 1.52
C ARG A 102 -4.85 -2.69 0.68
N ALA A 103 -4.12 -1.80 1.32
CA ALA A 103 -3.29 -0.81 0.64
C ALA A 103 -1.88 -1.38 0.43
N SER A 104 -1.48 -1.54 -0.83
CA SER A 104 -0.12 -1.95 -1.21
C SER A 104 0.72 -0.72 -1.55
N ILE A 105 1.66 -0.37 -0.67
CA ILE A 105 2.45 0.87 -0.69
C ILE A 105 3.93 0.64 -1.04
N TYR A 106 4.19 -0.18 -2.05
CA TYR A 106 5.54 -0.52 -2.53
C TYR A 106 6.42 0.70 -2.88
N ASN A 107 7.72 0.49 -3.13
CA ASN A 107 8.70 1.55 -3.44
C ASN A 107 8.24 2.57 -4.48
N ALA A 108 7.54 2.12 -5.53
CA ALA A 108 7.05 3.00 -6.60
C ALA A 108 5.77 3.78 -6.24
N MET A 109 5.10 3.45 -5.13
CA MET A 109 3.96 4.22 -4.62
C MET A 109 4.47 5.52 -3.99
N PRO A 110 4.08 6.70 -4.52
CA PRO A 110 4.50 7.98 -3.97
C PRO A 110 3.84 8.27 -2.62
N LEU A 111 4.49 9.09 -1.80
CA LEU A 111 3.92 9.54 -0.51
C LEU A 111 2.59 10.26 -0.69
N ASP A 112 2.45 11.07 -1.75
CA ASP A 112 1.21 11.80 -2.04
C ASP A 112 0.04 10.86 -2.37
N GLY A 113 0.30 9.68 -2.94
CA GLY A 113 -0.74 8.66 -3.12
C GLY A 113 -1.25 8.10 -1.79
N VAL A 114 -0.36 7.95 -0.81
CA VAL A 114 -0.75 7.54 0.54
C VAL A 114 -1.50 8.67 1.26
N LYS A 115 -1.09 9.93 1.08
CA LYS A 115 -1.82 11.09 1.59
C LYS A 115 -3.24 11.17 1.04
N ALA A 116 -3.41 11.01 -0.28
CA ALA A 116 -4.72 10.99 -0.91
C ALA A 116 -5.62 9.87 -0.34
N LEU A 117 -5.04 8.69 -0.06
CA LEU A 117 -5.76 7.61 0.60
C LEU A 117 -6.16 7.98 2.03
N THR A 118 -5.25 8.53 2.84
CA THR A 118 -5.56 8.91 4.22
C THR A 118 -6.58 10.03 4.30
N ASP A 119 -6.52 11.01 3.40
CA ASP A 119 -7.48 12.10 3.33
C ASP A 119 -8.88 11.57 2.97
N PHE A 120 -8.94 10.65 2.00
CA PHE A 120 -10.18 9.93 1.66
C PHE A 120 -10.73 9.13 2.85
N MET A 121 -9.87 8.41 3.58
CA MET A 121 -10.29 7.65 4.76
C MET A 121 -10.89 8.56 5.84
N LEU A 122 -10.20 9.67 6.17
CA LEU A 122 -10.70 10.62 7.16
C LEU A 122 -12.03 11.27 6.73
N ASP A 123 -12.21 11.57 5.45
CA ASP A 123 -13.48 12.07 4.91
C ASP A 123 -14.60 11.03 4.96
N PHE A 124 -14.29 9.79 4.56
CA PHE A 124 -15.24 8.68 4.58
C PHE A 124 -15.74 8.39 6.00
N GLU A 125 -14.83 8.35 6.99
CA GLU A 125 -15.18 8.22 8.40
C GLU A 125 -16.05 9.39 8.88
N ARG A 126 -15.77 10.64 8.50
CA ARG A 126 -16.63 11.78 8.87
C ARG A 126 -18.05 11.69 8.34
N ARG A 127 -18.25 11.04 7.18
CA ARG A 127 -19.56 10.89 6.54
C ARG A 127 -20.34 9.67 7.02
N HIS A 128 -19.66 8.64 7.51
CA HIS A 128 -20.25 7.33 7.77
C HIS A 128 -19.96 6.73 9.16
N GLY A 129 -19.14 7.39 9.98
CA GLY A 129 -18.77 6.98 11.33
C GLY A 129 -19.67 7.54 12.43
#